data_AF-A0A7Y2F9V9-F1
#
_entry.id   AF-A0A7Y2F9V9-F1
#
_cell.length_a   1.000
_cell.length_b   1.000
_cell.length_c   1.000
_cell.angle_alpha   90.00
_cell.angle_beta   90.00
_cell.angle_gamma   90.00
#
_symmetry.space_group_name_H-M   'P 1'
#
loop_
_entity.id
_entity.type
_entity.pdbx_description
1 polymer ?
#
loop_
_entity_poly.entity_id
_entity_poly.type
_entity_poly.pdbx_seq_one_letter_code
_entity_poly.pdbx_strand_id
1 'polypeptide(L)' 'MSKLFVAKGKKITRVDLKKDAPAYDALAALLLGPTGNLRAPTLKKGKTMIVGFNDELYDEVFG' A
#
# COMPACT_ATOMS: atom_id res chain seq x y z
N MET A 1 -3.63 -11.79 3.41
CA MET A 1 -3.50 -10.33 3.60
C MET A 1 -4.90 -9.73 3.67
N SER A 2 -5.14 -8.72 4.50
CA SER A 2 -6.48 -8.13 4.63
C SER A 2 -6.51 -6.62 4.35
N LYS A 3 -5.41 -5.91 4.60
CA LYS A 3 -5.29 -4.47 4.35
C LYS A 3 -4.01 -4.18 3.57
N LEU A 4 -4.12 -3.38 2.52
CA LEU A 4 -3.02 -2.87 1.73
C LEU A 4 -3.04 -1.35 1.77
N PHE A 5 -1.91 -0.75 2.13
CA PHE A 5 -1.71 0.69 2.15
C PHE A 5 -0.67 1.06 1.11
N VAL A 6 -1.01 1.98 0.22
CA VAL A 6 -0.10 2.50 -0.80
C VAL A 6 0.08 3.99 -0.57
N ALA A 7 1.30 4.40 -0.24
CA ALA A 7 1.69 5.78 -0.06
C ALA A 7 2.45 6.30 -1.29
N LYS A 8 1.95 7.39 -1.86
CA LYS A 8 2.57 8.17 -2.93
C LYS A 8 2.80 9.59 -2.41
N GLY A 9 3.84 9.77 -1.61
CA GLY A 9 4.13 11.02 -0.92
C GLY A 9 2.98 11.39 0.04
N LYS A 10 2.28 12.48 -0.25
CA LYS A 10 1.11 12.93 0.56
C LYS A 10 -0.18 12.16 0.26
N LYS A 11 -0.26 11.40 -0.83
CA LYS A 11 -1.46 10.61 -1.15
C LYS A 11 -1.37 9.22 -0.55
N ILE A 12 -2.40 8.86 0.21
CA ILE A 12 -2.56 7.53 0.83
C ILE A 12 -3.75 6.84 0.18
N THR A 13 -3.53 5.63 -0.32
CA THR A 13 -4.59 4.76 -0.83
C THR A 13 -4.72 3.56 0.09
N ARG A 14 -5.91 3.39 0.69
CA ARG A 14 -6.24 2.26 1.56
C ARG A 14 -7.07 1.26 0.75
N VAL A 15 -6.61 0.02 0.63
CA VAL A 15 -7.27 -1.05 -0.12
C VAL A 15 -7.53 -2.22 0.82
N ASP A 16 -8.80 -2.55 1.03
CA ASP A 16 -9.22 -3.72 1.81
C ASP A 16 -9.47 -4.90 0.87
N LEU A 17 -8.42 -5.69 0.64
CA LEU A 17 -8.40 -6.91 -0.21
C LEU A 17 -9.49 -7.94 0.14
N LYS A 18 -10.14 -7.82 1.30
CA LYS A 18 -11.20 -8.72 1.76
C LYS A 18 -12.61 -8.30 1.35
N LYS A 19 -12.87 -7.00 1.20
CA LYS A 19 -14.20 -6.46 0.92
C LYS A 19 -14.33 -5.99 -0.51
N ASP A 20 -13.26 -5.38 -1.03
CA ASP A 20 -13.20 -4.82 -2.36
C ASP A 20 -11.83 -5.23 -2.90
N ALA A 21 -11.78 -6.38 -3.58
CA ALA A 21 -10.57 -6.83 -4.26
C ALA A 21 -10.57 -6.16 -5.63
N PRO A 22 -9.89 -5.02 -5.83
CA PRO A 22 -9.81 -4.41 -7.14
C PRO A 22 -9.14 -5.37 -8.13
N ALA A 23 -9.42 -5.18 -9.42
CA ALA A 23 -8.78 -5.95 -10.47
C ALA A 23 -7.25 -5.89 -10.31
N TYR A 24 -6.58 -7.02 -10.60
CA TYR A 24 -5.13 -7.18 -10.45
C TYR A 24 -4.34 -6.05 -11.11
N ASP A 25 -4.82 -5.55 -12.26
CA ASP A 25 -4.20 -4.48 -13.02
C ASP A 25 -4.19 -3.14 -12.27
N ALA A 26 -5.31 -2.80 -11.63
CA ALA A 26 -5.41 -1.59 -10.81
C ALA A 26 -4.54 -1.67 -9.55
N LEU A 27 -4.44 -2.86 -8.96
CA LEU A 27 -3.53 -3.16 -7.85
C LEU A 27 -2.07 -3.02 -8.26
N ALA A 28 -1.70 -3.59 -9.42
CA ALA A 28 -0.36 -3.47 -9.97
C ALA A 28 -0.01 -2.00 -10.27
N ALA A 29 -0.92 -1.23 -10.89
CA ALA A 29 -0.71 0.19 -11.16
C ALA A 29 -0.52 1.04 -9.89
N LEU A 30 -1.14 0.65 -8.77
CA LEU A 30 -0.94 1.30 -7.47
C LEU A 30 0.41 0.93 -6.84
N LEU A 31 0.75 -0.35 -6.86
CA LEU A 31 1.94 -0.91 -6.21
C LEU A 31 3.23 -0.59 -6.97
N LEU A 32 3.16 -0.58 -8.29
CA LEU A 32 4.29 -0.42 -9.17
C LEU A 32 4.58 1.07 -9.43
N GLY A 33 5.85 1.39 -9.60
CA GLY A 33 6.33 2.68 -10.08
C GLY A 33 6.15 2.81 -11.61
N PRO A 34 6.45 4.00 -12.16
CA PRO A 34 6.36 4.24 -13.61
C PRO A 34 7.25 3.30 -14.46
N THR A 35 8.26 2.68 -13.85
CA THR A 35 9.16 1.71 -14.47
C THR A 35 8.80 0.25 -14.20
N GLY A 36 7.66 -0.03 -13.56
CA GLY A 36 7.25 -1.39 -13.22
C GLY A 36 7.93 -1.98 -11.97
N ASN A 37 8.74 -1.20 -11.25
CA ASN A 37 9.35 -1.64 -9.99
C ASN A 37 8.39 -1.46 -8.80
N LEU A 38 8.41 -2.40 -7.86
CA LEU A 38 7.65 -2.25 -6.61
C LEU A 38 8.12 -1.01 -5.85
N ARG A 39 7.17 -0.18 -5.41
CA ARG A 39 7.49 1.02 -4.62
C ARG A 39 8.09 0.65 -3.27
N ALA A 40 9.28 1.19 -3.00
CA ALA A 40 9.91 1.15 -1.69
C ALA A 40 9.53 2.39 -0.87
N PRO A 41 9.61 2.33 0.48
CA PRO A 41 9.81 1.14 1.31
C PRO A 41 8.56 0.23 1.33
N THR A 42 8.75 -1.09 1.34
CA THR A 42 7.63 -2.05 1.46
C THR A 42 7.71 -2.78 2.79
N LEU A 43 6.69 -2.64 3.63
CA LEU A 43 6.61 -3.30 4.93
C LEU A 43 5.41 -4.23 4.99
N LYS A 44 5.57 -5.33 5.70
CA LYS A 44 4.48 -6.27 5.97
C LYS A 44 4.38 -6.46 7.48
N LYS A 45 3.30 -5.95 8.08
CA LYS A 45 2.97 -6.12 9.50
C LYS A 45 1.79 -7.09 9.62
N GLY A 46 2.08 -8.38 9.84
CA GLY A 46 1.07 -9.43 9.96
C GLY A 46 0.20 -9.57 8.69
N LYS A 47 -1.08 -9.16 8.77
CA LYS A 47 -2.04 -9.20 7.66
C LYS A 47 -2.10 -7.88 6.86
N THR A 48 -1.35 -6.87 7.30
CA THR A 48 -1.28 -5.54 6.69
C THR A 48 -0.01 -5.42 5.85
N MET A 49 -0.12 -4.91 4.64
CA MET A 49 1.00 -4.58 3.77
C MET A 49 1.01 -3.07 3.52
N ILE A 50 2.17 -2.44 3.62
CA ILE A 50 2.40 -1.02 3.39
C ILE A 50 3.43 -0.90 2.28
N VAL A 51 3.16 -0.06 1.31
CA VAL A 51 3.98 0.17 0.13
C VAL A 51 4.17 1.68 -0.01
N GLY A 52 5.40 2.14 0.14
CA GLY A 52 5.74 3.55 0.26
C GLY A 52 5.85 4.03 1.71
N PHE A 53 6.24 5.30 1.85
CA PHE A 53 6.39 5.99 3.13
C PHE A 53 5.40 7.15 3.24
N ASN A 54 4.76 7.27 4.40
CA ASN A 54 3.94 8.40 4.79
C ASN A 54 3.91 8.48 6.32
N ASP A 55 4.15 9.67 6.87
CA ASP A 55 4.31 9.91 8.31
C ASP A 55 3.04 9.54 9.10
N GLU A 56 1.88 10.08 8.69
CA GLU A 56 0.58 9.80 9.33
C GLU A 56 0.20 8.33 9.30
N LEU A 57 0.48 7.64 8.19
CA LEU A 57 0.22 6.21 8.06
C LEU A 57 1.18 5.38 8.94
N TYR A 58 2.43 5.81 9.06
CA TYR A 58 3.40 5.12 9.90
C TYR A 58 3.07 5.32 11.38
N ASP A 59 2.64 6.50 11.79
CA ASP A 59 2.14 6.76 13.14
C ASP A 59 0.87 5.93 13.44
N GLU A 60 -0.09 5.88 12.52
CA GLU A 60 -1.30 5.04 12.68
C GLU A 60 -0.99 3.53 12.79
N VAL A 61 0.08 3.06 12.14
CA VAL A 61 0.43 1.63 12.08
C VAL A 61 1.48 1.22 13.11
N PHE A 62 2.40 2.11 13.49
CA PHE A 62 3.54 1.83 14.38
C PHE A 62 3.58 2.66 15.66
N GLY A 63 2.85 3.78 15.72
CA GLY A 63 2.63 4.55 16.95
C GLY A 63 1.77 3.82 17.97
#